data_AF-A0A410G394-F1
#
_entry.id   AF-A0A410G394-F1
#
_cell.length_a   1.000
_cell.length_b   1.000
_cell.length_c   1.000
_cell.angle_alpha   90.00
_cell.angle_beta   90.00
_cell.angle_gamma   90.00
#
_symmetry.space_group_name_H-M   'P 1'
#
loop_
_entity.id
_entity.type
_entity.pdbx_description
1 polymer ?
#
loop_
_entity_poly.entity_id
_entity_poly.type
_entity_poly.pdbx_seq_one_letter_code
_entity_poly.pdbx_strand_id
1 'polypeptide(L)'
;MKKIIFGIFFSLMLPTLVMAQNGTSIYATMDAADAVIFQNLYPEAVEILATHDSEAAVLLSEEVLHKIHDNVRTHGPGYIFQASKEKALAALNVVAGRTAEMDYSITEDALVNECLDLVDGINIENDILALQSYGTRYHTKPQAVQAVLDQQAKWDAMIVAAGRTDMHTRIFEHVNTPMPSVILTIDGANNPDEFVIIGGHIDSTSWDKNDAPGADDNASGIASLNEMVRVLLEKEFVPNRTIEVMAYAAEEIGLVGSKEIAAEYASNGVNVLAYVQFDMTGYKGSSSDIYITTDSYNSSGLSGFLTDLMDHYNATNANADHNFTYNYTQCGYACSDHASWAQNGYETAFPFEAAMGQDNPNIHSPSDVYSFFNTPNHAVKFTKLGLEFLIEAAKPEALGINDYSVDAMSFFVKDKTLNYRLKNTGSMVSEVAIYNIMGQCIFSSRLKSKDGNMDLNQFSGGFYIVKFTLENNHILTKKFILN
;
A
#
# COMPACT_ATOMS: atom_id res chain seq x y z
N MET A 1 -1.46 -51.94 8.29
CA MET A 1 -1.90 -51.58 9.66
C MET A 1 -0.69 -51.16 10.49
N LYS A 2 -0.46 -49.85 10.63
CA LYS A 2 0.30 -49.25 11.75
C LYS A 2 -0.37 -47.91 12.03
N LYS A 3 -1.04 -47.82 13.19
CA LYS A 3 -1.70 -46.61 13.67
C LYS A 3 -0.61 -45.66 14.19
N ILE A 4 -0.55 -44.46 13.63
CA ILE A 4 0.24 -43.36 14.20
C ILE A 4 -0.73 -42.56 15.08
N ILE A 5 -0.43 -42.52 16.37
CA ILE A 5 -1.16 -41.77 17.39
C ILE A 5 -0.63 -40.33 17.33
N PHE A 6 -1.47 -39.39 16.92
CA PHE A 6 -1.19 -37.96 17.08
C PHE A 6 -1.49 -37.58 18.53
N GLY A 7 -0.44 -37.30 19.30
CA GLY A 7 -0.56 -36.74 20.64
C GLY A 7 -0.97 -35.27 20.55
N ILE A 8 -2.14 -34.96 21.11
CA ILE A 8 -2.62 -33.58 21.32
C ILE A 8 -1.77 -32.97 22.44
N PHE A 9 -0.86 -32.07 22.09
CA PHE A 9 -0.20 -31.20 23.07
C PHE A 9 -1.15 -30.05 23.39
N PHE A 10 -1.82 -30.14 24.53
CA PHE A 10 -2.60 -29.04 25.11
C PHE A 10 -1.59 -28.07 25.75
N SER A 11 -1.14 -27.09 24.98
CA SER A 11 -0.40 -25.95 25.51
C SER A 11 -1.39 -25.06 26.27
N LEU A 12 -1.41 -25.16 27.60
CA LEU A 12 -2.02 -24.14 28.45
C LEU A 12 -1.16 -22.88 28.35
N MET A 13 -1.47 -22.02 27.38
CA MET A 13 -1.03 -20.63 27.39
C MET A 13 -1.81 -19.93 28.51
N LEU A 14 -1.14 -19.69 29.63
CA LEU A 14 -1.60 -18.71 30.61
C LEU A 14 -1.64 -17.34 29.90
N PRO A 15 -2.76 -16.61 29.91
CA PRO A 15 -2.75 -15.23 29.46
C PRO A 15 -1.94 -14.44 30.48
N THR A 16 -0.72 -14.05 30.12
CA THR A 16 -0.09 -12.90 30.76
C THR A 16 -0.93 -11.71 30.39
N LEU A 17 -1.79 -11.25 31.32
CA LEU A 17 -2.34 -9.91 31.26
C LEU A 17 -1.16 -8.95 31.22
N VAL A 18 -0.80 -8.50 30.02
CA VAL A 18 -0.08 -7.24 29.85
C VAL A 18 -1.05 -6.19 30.35
N MET A 19 -0.71 -5.55 31.46
CA MET A 19 -1.49 -4.43 31.93
C MET A 19 -1.41 -3.35 30.85
N ALA A 20 -2.54 -3.04 30.23
CA ALA A 20 -2.73 -1.76 29.57
C ALA A 20 -2.27 -0.67 30.56
N GLN A 21 -1.49 0.30 30.08
CA GLN A 21 -1.02 1.39 30.94
C GLN A 21 -2.22 2.09 31.54
N ASN A 22 -2.47 1.81 32.82
CA ASN A 22 -3.46 2.49 33.63
C ASN A 22 -2.69 3.63 34.30
N GLY A 23 -2.59 4.75 33.61
CA GLY A 23 -1.86 5.92 34.07
C GLY A 23 -2.08 7.11 33.14
N THR A 24 -2.10 8.30 33.70
CA THR A 24 -2.21 9.60 33.00
C THR A 24 -1.02 9.90 32.06
N SER A 25 -0.20 8.90 31.74
CA SER A 25 1.04 9.05 30.97
C SER A 25 1.32 7.81 30.13
N ILE A 26 1.92 8.02 28.96
CA ILE A 26 2.33 7.00 28.00
C ILE A 26 3.84 7.01 27.78
N TYR A 27 4.42 5.86 27.48
CA TYR A 27 5.78 5.80 26.93
C TYR A 27 5.72 6.00 25.41
N ALA A 28 6.67 6.74 24.86
CA ALA A 28 6.77 6.98 23.42
C ALA A 28 8.22 7.19 22.96
N THR A 29 8.43 7.22 21.65
CA THR A 29 9.61 7.83 21.03
C THR A 29 9.20 9.09 20.27
N MET A 30 10.06 10.10 20.24
CA MET A 30 9.84 11.33 19.47
C MET A 30 11.18 11.93 19.01
N ASP A 31 11.16 12.97 18.18
CA ASP A 31 12.38 13.71 17.83
C ASP A 31 13.06 14.27 19.10
N ALA A 32 14.38 14.12 19.17
CA ALA A 32 15.15 14.50 20.34
C ALA A 32 15.16 16.01 20.61
N ALA A 33 15.16 16.83 19.56
CA ALA A 33 15.11 18.29 19.72
C ALA A 33 13.73 18.74 20.17
N ASP A 34 12.67 18.15 19.60
CA ASP A 34 11.30 18.41 20.03
C ASP A 34 11.07 17.96 21.48
N ALA A 35 11.57 16.79 21.88
CA ALA A 35 11.50 16.32 23.27
C ALA A 35 12.06 17.35 24.26
N VAL A 36 13.20 17.97 23.92
CA VAL A 36 13.81 19.04 24.73
C VAL A 36 12.94 20.30 24.75
N ILE A 37 12.34 20.69 23.61
CA ILE A 37 11.44 21.83 23.54
C ILE A 37 10.22 21.60 24.44
N PHE A 38 9.53 20.46 24.32
CA PHE A 38 8.35 20.17 25.14
C PHE A 38 8.67 19.99 26.61
N GLN A 39 9.81 19.39 26.97
CA GLN A 39 10.23 19.32 28.36
C GLN A 39 10.43 20.71 28.97
N ASN A 40 10.92 21.70 28.20
CA ASN A 40 11.04 23.07 28.68
C ASN A 40 9.69 23.79 28.81
N LEU A 41 8.76 23.53 27.88
CA LEU A 41 7.42 24.13 27.91
C LEU A 41 6.50 23.48 28.96
N TYR A 42 6.64 22.17 29.18
CA TYR A 42 5.81 21.34 30.05
C TYR A 42 6.66 20.40 30.92
N PRO A 43 7.45 20.94 31.87
CA PRO A 43 8.45 20.18 32.62
C PRO A 43 7.89 19.07 33.52
N GLU A 44 6.62 19.15 33.90
CA GLU A 44 5.95 18.11 34.70
C GLU A 44 5.22 17.07 33.82
N ALA A 45 5.08 17.34 32.51
CA ALA A 45 4.34 16.50 31.58
C ALA A 45 5.24 15.67 30.64
N VAL A 46 6.52 16.02 30.52
CA VAL A 46 7.49 15.33 29.64
C VAL A 46 8.75 14.95 30.41
N GLU A 47 9.00 13.65 30.49
CA GLU A 47 10.25 13.09 31.02
C GLU A 47 11.03 12.44 29.87
N ILE A 48 12.22 12.97 29.57
CA ILE A 48 13.18 12.34 28.66
C ILE A 48 13.89 11.21 29.41
N LEU A 49 13.69 9.98 28.95
CA LEU A 49 14.23 8.76 29.56
C LEU A 49 15.62 8.43 29.03
N ALA A 50 15.82 8.62 27.72
CA ALA A 50 17.10 8.49 27.03
C ALA A 50 17.03 9.18 25.67
N THR A 51 18.19 9.44 25.09
CA THR A 51 18.34 9.98 23.74
C THR A 51 19.41 9.20 23.00
N HIS A 52 19.16 8.87 21.74
CA HIS A 52 20.12 8.27 20.83
C HIS A 52 19.97 8.91 19.46
N ASP A 53 21.06 9.43 18.91
CA ASP A 53 21.07 10.20 17.66
C ASP A 53 20.00 11.31 17.66
N SER A 54 19.04 11.27 16.73
CA SER A 54 17.96 12.25 16.59
C SER A 54 16.66 11.84 17.30
N GLU A 55 16.64 10.74 18.06
CA GLU A 55 15.43 10.24 18.72
C GLU A 55 15.56 10.22 20.25
N ALA A 56 14.46 10.49 20.93
CA ALA A 56 14.34 10.41 22.38
C ALA A 56 13.24 9.44 22.81
N ALA A 57 13.55 8.59 23.79
CA ALA A 57 12.54 7.83 24.52
C ALA A 57 11.99 8.72 25.62
N VAL A 58 10.67 8.86 25.67
CA VAL A 58 9.98 9.81 26.55
C VAL A 58 8.83 9.15 27.31
N LEU A 59 8.49 9.71 28.45
CA LEU A 59 7.21 9.51 29.14
C LEU A 59 6.43 10.82 29.01
N LEU A 60 5.23 10.75 28.44
CA LEU A 60 4.37 11.89 28.12
C LEU A 60 3.06 11.80 28.90
N SER A 61 2.60 12.87 29.54
CA SER A 61 1.26 12.89 30.16
C SER A 61 0.14 13.14 29.14
N GLU A 62 -1.10 12.76 29.46
CA GLU A 62 -2.25 12.99 28.56
C GLU A 62 -2.44 14.48 28.21
N GLU A 63 -2.11 15.39 29.13
CA GLU A 63 -2.19 16.84 28.90
C GLU A 63 -1.31 17.31 27.74
N VAL A 64 -0.11 16.74 27.60
CA VAL A 64 0.84 17.17 26.57
C VAL A 64 0.61 16.48 25.23
N LEU A 65 -0.06 15.31 25.18
CA LEU A 65 -0.33 14.61 23.91
C LEU A 65 -1.09 15.50 22.92
N HIS A 66 -2.19 16.10 23.35
CA HIS A 66 -2.94 17.04 22.50
C HIS A 66 -2.13 18.28 22.14
N LYS A 67 -1.20 18.72 22.99
CA LYS A 67 -0.36 19.90 22.74
C LYS A 67 0.78 19.63 21.79
N ILE A 68 1.30 18.40 21.75
CA ILE A 68 2.30 17.99 20.75
C ILE A 68 1.65 18.01 19.37
N HIS A 69 0.45 17.44 19.24
CA HIS A 69 -0.31 17.48 18.00
C HIS A 69 -0.56 18.93 17.52
N ASP A 70 -0.86 19.86 18.44
CA ASP A 70 -1.13 21.27 18.10
C ASP A 70 0.10 22.14 17.79
N ASN A 71 1.30 21.78 18.27
CA ASN A 71 2.46 22.71 18.34
C ASN A 71 3.72 22.23 17.62
N VAL A 72 3.78 20.99 17.18
CA VAL A 72 4.92 20.53 16.38
C VAL A 72 4.72 20.98 14.94
N ARG A 73 5.83 21.23 14.24
CA ARG A 73 5.84 21.37 12.78
C ARG A 73 5.65 20.00 12.10
N THR A 74 4.76 19.17 12.63
CA THR A 74 4.41 17.83 12.14
C THR A 74 2.91 17.78 11.99
N HIS A 75 2.46 17.15 10.90
CA HIS A 75 1.05 16.87 10.63
C HIS A 75 0.42 15.95 11.69
N GLY A 76 0.91 14.70 11.82
CA GLY A 76 0.37 13.74 12.77
C GLY A 76 0.91 13.84 14.21
N PRO A 77 0.91 12.74 14.98
CA PRO A 77 1.06 12.78 16.44
C PRO A 77 2.42 13.31 16.91
N GLY A 78 3.46 13.23 16.08
CA GLY A 78 4.81 13.71 16.42
C GLY A 78 5.54 12.79 17.41
N TYR A 79 4.94 11.66 17.77
CA TYR A 79 5.51 10.61 18.61
C TYR A 79 4.97 9.24 18.18
N ILE A 80 5.70 8.18 18.56
CA ILE A 80 5.29 6.79 18.35
C ILE A 80 5.08 6.14 19.70
N PHE A 81 3.86 5.65 19.95
CA PHE A 81 3.49 4.99 21.19
C PHE A 81 4.39 3.78 21.48
N GLN A 82 4.75 3.56 22.75
CA GLN A 82 5.53 2.41 23.21
C GLN A 82 4.81 1.75 24.40
N ALA A 83 4.63 0.43 24.32
CA ALA A 83 3.87 -0.31 25.33
C ALA A 83 4.51 -0.31 26.73
N SER A 84 5.80 0.01 26.84
CA SER A 84 6.55 0.05 28.11
C SER A 84 7.82 0.91 27.99
N LYS A 85 8.41 1.28 29.14
CA LYS A 85 9.71 1.94 29.22
C LYS A 85 10.80 1.15 28.50
N GLU A 86 10.83 -0.16 28.69
CA GLU A 86 11.83 -1.05 28.09
C GLU A 86 11.72 -1.03 26.56
N LYS A 87 10.49 -1.03 26.04
CA LYS A 87 10.24 -0.92 24.59
C LYS A 87 10.64 0.44 24.03
N ALA A 88 10.36 1.53 24.74
CA ALA A 88 10.79 2.87 24.33
C ALA A 88 12.31 2.99 24.25
N LEU A 89 13.04 2.48 25.25
CA LEU A 89 14.50 2.48 25.23
C LEU A 89 15.08 1.56 24.15
N ALA A 90 14.43 0.42 23.88
CA ALA A 90 14.87 -0.50 22.83
C ALA A 90 14.68 0.08 21.43
N ALA A 91 13.59 0.82 21.20
CA ALA A 91 13.27 1.45 19.91
C ALA A 91 14.38 2.39 19.42
N LEU A 92 15.07 3.08 20.34
CA LEU A 92 16.18 3.98 20.02
C LEU A 92 17.39 3.30 19.35
N ASN A 93 17.50 1.97 19.44
CA ASN A 93 18.66 1.22 18.94
C ASN A 93 18.33 0.35 17.72
N VAL A 94 17.12 0.50 17.15
CA VAL A 94 16.71 -0.28 15.98
C VAL A 94 17.33 0.35 14.73
N VAL A 95 18.39 -0.27 14.22
CA VAL A 95 18.90 0.03 12.88
C VAL A 95 18.17 -0.87 11.90
N ALA A 96 17.17 -0.32 11.22
CA ALA A 96 16.42 -1.07 10.23
C ALA A 96 17.30 -1.33 9.00
N GLY A 97 17.47 -2.60 8.63
CA GLY A 97 18.11 -2.97 7.37
C GLY A 97 17.10 -2.76 6.24
N ARG A 98 17.42 -1.89 5.27
CA ARG A 98 16.56 -1.67 4.10
C ARG A 98 16.40 -2.95 3.29
N THR A 99 15.17 -3.29 2.95
CA THR A 99 14.83 -4.43 2.09
C THR A 99 15.16 -4.15 0.61
N ALA A 100 15.03 -5.18 -0.23
CA ALA A 100 15.43 -5.12 -1.64
C ALA A 100 14.66 -4.04 -2.42
N GLU A 101 15.37 -3.24 -3.22
CA GLU A 101 14.78 -2.24 -4.11
C GLU A 101 14.01 -2.93 -5.25
N MET A 102 12.77 -2.48 -5.48
CA MET A 102 11.98 -2.85 -6.65
C MET A 102 12.54 -2.17 -7.91
N ASP A 103 12.41 -2.83 -9.07
CA ASP A 103 12.67 -2.18 -10.37
C ASP A 103 11.50 -1.24 -10.72
N TYR A 104 11.69 0.05 -10.43
CA TYR A 104 10.75 1.13 -10.70
C TYR A 104 10.69 1.45 -12.20
N SER A 105 10.01 0.59 -12.97
CA SER A 105 9.74 0.80 -14.40
C SER A 105 8.29 1.24 -14.62
N ILE A 106 8.05 2.03 -15.67
CA ILE A 106 6.72 2.49 -16.08
C ILE A 106 6.42 1.92 -17.47
N THR A 107 5.43 1.03 -17.59
CA THR A 107 5.14 0.27 -18.82
C THR A 107 3.66 0.00 -19.10
N GLU A 108 2.77 0.30 -18.18
CA GLU A 108 1.34 -0.04 -18.21
C GLU A 108 0.46 1.13 -18.70
N ASP A 109 1.00 1.96 -19.60
CA ASP A 109 0.36 3.15 -20.16
C ASP A 109 -1.13 2.99 -20.48
N ALA A 110 -1.48 1.94 -21.21
CA ALA A 110 -2.83 1.72 -21.68
C ALA A 110 -3.79 1.44 -20.51
N LEU A 111 -3.41 0.52 -19.62
CA LEU A 111 -4.24 0.15 -18.48
C LEU A 111 -4.38 1.31 -17.50
N VAL A 112 -3.27 1.98 -17.16
CA VAL A 112 -3.30 3.10 -16.22
C VAL A 112 -4.15 4.23 -16.77
N ASN A 113 -3.97 4.66 -18.03
CA ASN A 113 -4.81 5.71 -18.60
C ASN A 113 -6.31 5.35 -18.61
N GLU A 114 -6.66 4.09 -18.89
CA GLU A 114 -8.04 3.61 -18.76
C GLU A 114 -8.57 3.68 -17.32
N CYS A 115 -7.75 3.31 -16.32
CA CYS A 115 -8.12 3.43 -14.90
C CYS A 115 -8.31 4.88 -14.46
N LEU A 116 -7.43 5.78 -14.91
CA LEU A 116 -7.45 7.20 -14.56
C LEU A 116 -8.73 7.91 -15.02
N ASP A 117 -9.29 7.48 -16.16
CA ASP A 117 -10.57 8.01 -16.69
C ASP A 117 -11.80 7.49 -15.95
N LEU A 118 -11.66 6.41 -15.16
CA LEU A 118 -12.76 5.85 -14.36
C LEU A 118 -12.92 6.51 -12.99
N VAL A 119 -11.92 7.27 -12.51
CA VAL A 119 -11.95 7.89 -11.18
C VAL A 119 -13.12 8.86 -11.06
N ASP A 120 -14.04 8.58 -10.14
CA ASP A 120 -15.24 9.39 -9.90
C ASP A 120 -15.16 10.14 -8.56
N GLY A 121 -15.02 11.46 -8.65
CA GLY A 121 -15.00 12.34 -7.48
C GLY A 121 -16.28 12.27 -6.63
N ILE A 122 -17.44 11.91 -7.20
CA ILE A 122 -18.69 11.80 -6.45
C ILE A 122 -18.62 10.62 -5.47
N ASN A 123 -17.99 9.51 -5.85
CA ASN A 123 -17.79 8.38 -4.93
C ASN A 123 -16.90 8.79 -3.75
N ILE A 124 -15.82 9.51 -4.04
CA ILE A 124 -14.89 10.04 -3.03
C ILE A 124 -15.63 10.98 -2.07
N GLU A 125 -16.42 11.94 -2.59
CA GLU A 125 -17.23 12.84 -1.76
C GLU A 125 -18.21 12.08 -0.86
N ASN A 126 -18.93 11.10 -1.42
CA ASN A 126 -19.89 10.30 -0.66
C ASN A 126 -19.22 9.53 0.48
N ASP A 127 -18.02 9.00 0.23
CA ASP A 127 -17.25 8.27 1.23
C ASP A 127 -16.73 9.17 2.35
N ILE A 128 -16.23 10.37 2.02
CA ILE A 128 -15.83 11.36 3.02
C ILE A 128 -17.04 11.72 3.90
N LEU A 129 -18.18 12.05 3.29
CA LEU A 129 -19.40 12.40 4.01
C LEU A 129 -19.91 11.25 4.88
N ALA A 130 -19.80 10.01 4.42
CA ALA A 130 -20.17 8.83 5.20
C ALA A 130 -19.28 8.66 6.44
N LEU A 131 -17.96 8.75 6.29
CA LEU A 131 -17.01 8.67 7.41
C LEU A 131 -17.14 9.84 8.37
N GLN A 132 -17.40 11.05 7.87
CA GLN A 132 -17.68 12.22 8.69
C GLN A 132 -18.96 12.05 9.52
N SER A 133 -19.96 11.33 9.00
CA SER A 133 -21.27 11.18 9.64
C SER A 133 -21.27 10.37 10.94
N TYR A 134 -20.20 9.62 11.23
CA TYR A 134 -20.01 8.99 12.55
C TYR A 134 -19.87 10.03 13.68
N GLY A 135 -19.56 11.29 13.34
CA GLY A 135 -19.32 12.40 14.27
C GLY A 135 -17.97 12.33 14.98
N THR A 136 -17.51 11.11 15.31
CA THR A 136 -16.15 10.82 15.77
C THR A 136 -15.78 9.39 15.40
N ARG A 137 -14.53 9.18 15.00
CA ARG A 137 -13.91 7.87 14.82
C ARG A 137 -12.73 7.69 15.78
N TYR A 138 -12.75 8.40 16.92
CA TYR A 138 -11.72 8.28 17.95
C TYR A 138 -11.65 6.85 18.50
N HIS A 139 -10.44 6.29 18.58
CA HIS A 139 -10.20 4.85 18.72
C HIS A 139 -10.89 4.13 19.92
N THR A 140 -11.26 4.83 20.99
CA THR A 140 -12.00 4.25 22.12
C THR A 140 -13.52 4.29 21.98
N LYS A 141 -14.04 4.92 20.93
CA LYS A 141 -15.47 5.10 20.69
C LYS A 141 -16.06 3.90 19.94
N PRO A 142 -17.27 3.44 20.29
CA PRO A 142 -17.95 2.39 19.52
C PRO A 142 -18.12 2.74 18.04
N GLN A 143 -18.30 4.02 17.71
CA GLN A 143 -18.39 4.50 16.33
C GLN A 143 -17.14 4.19 15.50
N ALA A 144 -15.95 4.23 16.12
CA ALA A 144 -14.69 3.94 15.45
C ALA A 144 -14.61 2.45 15.06
N VAL A 145 -14.98 1.55 15.97
CA VAL A 145 -15.11 0.11 15.67
C VAL A 145 -16.13 -0.12 14.55
N GLN A 146 -17.28 0.55 14.62
CA GLN A 146 -18.31 0.41 13.60
C GLN A 146 -17.85 0.93 12.22
N ALA A 147 -17.09 2.02 12.17
CA ALA A 147 -16.52 2.54 10.93
C ALA A 147 -15.61 1.51 10.23
N VAL A 148 -14.80 0.79 10.99
CA VAL A 148 -13.93 -0.28 10.45
C VAL A 148 -14.74 -1.47 9.94
N LEU A 149 -15.76 -1.90 10.68
CA LEU A 149 -16.64 -3.00 10.26
C LEU A 149 -17.46 -2.65 9.01
N ASP A 150 -17.94 -1.41 8.93
CA ASP A 150 -18.68 -0.91 7.76
C ASP A 150 -17.74 -0.76 6.55
N GLN A 151 -16.49 -0.35 6.79
CA GLN A 151 -15.45 -0.29 5.76
C GLN A 151 -15.11 -1.70 5.22
N GLN A 152 -14.98 -2.70 6.10
CA GLN A 152 -14.83 -4.10 5.68
C GLN A 152 -16.02 -4.56 4.84
N ALA A 153 -17.25 -4.32 5.32
CA ALA A 153 -18.48 -4.71 4.63
C ALA A 153 -18.61 -4.04 3.25
N LYS A 154 -18.16 -2.79 3.12
CA LYS A 154 -18.11 -2.07 1.84
C LYS A 154 -17.20 -2.79 0.85
N TRP A 155 -15.96 -3.09 1.25
CA TRP A 155 -15.01 -3.83 0.41
C TRP A 155 -15.50 -5.23 0.05
N ASP A 156 -16.04 -5.99 1.02
CA ASP A 156 -16.61 -7.31 0.78
C ASP A 156 -17.76 -7.25 -0.23
N ALA A 157 -18.64 -6.25 -0.12
CA ALA A 157 -19.73 -6.05 -1.06
C ALA A 157 -19.24 -5.75 -2.48
N MET A 158 -18.19 -4.93 -2.63
CA MET A 158 -17.56 -4.66 -3.92
C MET A 158 -16.94 -5.92 -4.52
N ILE A 159 -16.21 -6.72 -3.74
CA ILE A 159 -15.59 -7.98 -4.16
C ILE A 159 -16.65 -8.98 -4.63
N VAL A 160 -17.71 -9.17 -3.84
CA VAL A 160 -18.82 -10.08 -4.18
C VAL A 160 -19.54 -9.63 -5.44
N ALA A 161 -19.80 -8.32 -5.59
CA ALA A 161 -20.44 -7.77 -6.78
C ALA A 161 -19.62 -7.97 -8.05
N ALA A 162 -18.28 -7.87 -7.95
CA ALA A 162 -17.35 -8.14 -9.05
C ALA A 162 -17.11 -9.64 -9.29
N GLY A 163 -17.52 -10.53 -8.38
CA GLY A 163 -17.33 -11.97 -8.50
C GLY A 163 -15.85 -12.41 -8.43
N ARG A 164 -14.99 -11.60 -7.82
CA ARG A 164 -13.55 -11.87 -7.66
C ARG A 164 -13.32 -12.89 -6.54
N THR A 165 -12.41 -13.84 -6.76
CA THR A 165 -12.08 -14.89 -5.78
C THR A 165 -10.65 -14.81 -5.26
N ASP A 166 -9.85 -13.95 -5.87
CA ASP A 166 -8.47 -13.59 -5.55
C ASP A 166 -8.39 -12.31 -4.71
N MET A 167 -9.54 -11.81 -4.23
CA MET A 167 -9.64 -10.65 -3.36
C MET A 167 -10.38 -11.03 -2.07
N HIS A 168 -9.86 -10.57 -0.93
CA HIS A 168 -10.46 -10.83 0.36
C HIS A 168 -10.12 -9.75 1.38
N THR A 169 -10.91 -9.64 2.44
CA THR A 169 -10.64 -8.72 3.55
C THR A 169 -10.36 -9.49 4.84
N ARG A 170 -9.63 -8.85 5.76
CA ARG A 170 -9.44 -9.34 7.13
C ARG A 170 -9.41 -8.20 8.13
N ILE A 171 -9.93 -8.48 9.31
CA ILE A 171 -9.80 -7.63 10.49
C ILE A 171 -8.48 -7.96 11.20
N PHE A 172 -7.73 -6.92 11.56
CA PHE A 172 -6.57 -7.02 12.45
C PHE A 172 -6.94 -6.47 13.83
N GLU A 173 -6.93 -7.35 14.82
CA GLU A 173 -7.21 -6.97 16.21
C GLU A 173 -5.93 -6.48 16.90
N HIS A 174 -6.06 -5.40 17.66
CA HIS A 174 -4.94 -4.75 18.31
C HIS A 174 -4.91 -5.02 19.81
N VAL A 175 -3.71 -5.00 20.39
CA VAL A 175 -3.54 -5.17 21.84
C VAL A 175 -3.55 -3.85 22.59
N ASN A 176 -3.14 -2.75 21.95
CA ASN A 176 -3.07 -1.42 22.57
C ASN A 176 -4.24 -0.48 22.22
N THR A 177 -5.21 -0.94 21.43
CA THR A 177 -6.44 -0.19 21.13
C THR A 177 -7.62 -1.16 20.94
N PRO A 178 -8.86 -0.81 21.36
CA PRO A 178 -10.04 -1.64 21.09
C PRO A 178 -10.57 -1.49 19.65
N MET A 179 -10.04 -0.54 18.88
CA MET A 179 -10.39 -0.34 17.48
C MET A 179 -9.55 -1.26 16.60
N PRO A 180 -10.15 -2.13 15.78
CA PRO A 180 -9.42 -2.96 14.83
C PRO A 180 -8.95 -2.15 13.61
N SER A 181 -7.95 -2.65 12.88
CA SER A 181 -7.69 -2.22 11.49
C SER A 181 -8.37 -3.17 10.51
N VAL A 182 -8.59 -2.72 9.27
CA VAL A 182 -9.05 -3.59 8.17
C VAL A 182 -8.05 -3.57 7.02
N ILE A 183 -7.79 -4.75 6.47
CA ILE A 183 -6.86 -4.98 5.37
C ILE A 183 -7.62 -5.68 4.24
N LEU A 184 -7.61 -5.09 3.05
CA LEU A 184 -8.01 -5.74 1.81
C LEU A 184 -6.76 -6.27 1.12
N THR A 185 -6.82 -7.51 0.65
CA THR A 185 -5.74 -8.18 -0.08
C THR A 185 -6.23 -8.56 -1.48
N ILE A 186 -5.42 -8.27 -2.50
CA ILE A 186 -5.53 -8.80 -3.86
C ILE A 186 -4.35 -9.74 -4.08
N ASP A 187 -4.61 -11.03 -4.23
CA ASP A 187 -3.56 -12.05 -4.35
C ASP A 187 -2.74 -11.85 -5.62
N GLY A 188 -1.41 -11.84 -5.48
CA GLY A 188 -0.49 -11.79 -6.62
C GLY A 188 -0.52 -13.09 -7.44
N ALA A 189 -0.61 -12.98 -8.76
CA ALA A 189 -0.74 -14.14 -9.64
C ALA A 189 0.54 -14.98 -9.78
N ASN A 190 1.73 -14.36 -9.84
CA ASN A 190 2.99 -15.10 -9.98
C ASN A 190 3.98 -14.87 -8.83
N ASN A 191 3.90 -13.71 -8.16
CA ASN A 191 4.73 -13.36 -7.00
C ASN A 191 3.85 -13.06 -5.77
N PRO A 192 3.03 -14.02 -5.29
CA PRO A 192 2.09 -13.78 -4.17
C PRO A 192 2.78 -13.44 -2.84
N ASP A 193 4.07 -13.76 -2.69
CA ASP A 193 4.84 -13.48 -1.47
C ASP A 193 5.52 -12.09 -1.51
N GLU A 194 5.38 -11.33 -2.60
CA GLU A 194 5.86 -9.94 -2.73
C GLU A 194 4.69 -8.97 -2.55
N PHE A 195 4.82 -8.00 -1.65
CA PHE A 195 3.72 -7.12 -1.26
C PHE A 195 3.97 -5.67 -1.71
N VAL A 196 2.97 -5.09 -2.36
CA VAL A 196 2.85 -3.66 -2.65
C VAL A 196 1.69 -3.14 -1.82
N ILE A 197 1.94 -2.18 -0.93
CA ILE A 197 0.97 -1.77 0.07
C ILE A 197 0.68 -0.28 -0.08
N ILE A 198 -0.59 0.08 0.04
CA ILE A 198 -1.06 1.46 0.18
C ILE A 198 -2.01 1.53 1.37
N GLY A 199 -1.98 2.62 2.13
CA GLY A 199 -2.85 2.73 3.29
C GLY A 199 -3.04 4.13 3.82
N GLY A 200 -3.95 4.25 4.78
CA GLY A 200 -4.25 5.47 5.51
C GLY A 200 -4.97 5.12 6.82
N HIS A 201 -4.98 6.01 7.78
CA HIS A 201 -5.71 5.78 9.03
C HIS A 201 -7.21 6.10 8.89
N ILE A 202 -8.05 5.36 9.61
CA ILE A 202 -9.51 5.51 9.57
C ILE A 202 -10.06 6.14 10.85
N ASP A 203 -9.24 6.29 11.89
CA ASP A 203 -9.65 7.02 13.08
C ASP A 203 -9.76 8.54 12.82
N SER A 204 -10.06 9.27 13.89
CA SER A 204 -10.04 10.72 13.90
C SER A 204 -9.88 11.21 15.32
N THR A 205 -9.25 12.37 15.50
CA THR A 205 -9.19 13.03 16.80
C THR A 205 -9.69 14.46 16.75
N SER A 206 -9.99 14.98 17.93
CA SER A 206 -10.10 16.42 18.15
C SER A 206 -9.94 16.76 19.62
N TRP A 207 -9.87 18.06 19.94
CA TRP A 207 -9.93 18.51 21.34
C TRP A 207 -11.22 18.12 22.07
N ASP A 208 -12.31 17.77 21.36
CA ASP A 208 -13.46 17.05 21.89
C ASP A 208 -13.54 15.67 21.23
N LYS A 209 -13.07 14.64 21.94
CA LYS A 209 -13.08 13.24 21.47
C LYS A 209 -14.47 12.72 21.04
N ASN A 210 -15.57 13.43 21.36
CA ASN A 210 -16.93 13.11 20.91
C ASN A 210 -17.37 13.82 19.63
N ASP A 211 -16.61 14.80 19.16
CA ASP A 211 -16.88 15.65 18.00
C ASP A 211 -15.58 15.83 17.21
N ALA A 212 -15.26 14.81 16.41
CA ALA A 212 -14.05 14.72 15.59
C ALA A 212 -14.45 14.23 14.20
N PRO A 213 -15.05 15.08 13.36
CA PRO A 213 -15.61 14.64 12.09
C PRO A 213 -14.53 14.10 11.14
N GLY A 214 -13.31 14.65 11.19
CA GLY A 214 -12.13 14.09 10.53
C GLY A 214 -12.32 13.91 9.02
N ALA A 215 -12.86 14.93 8.35
CA ALA A 215 -13.26 14.83 6.96
C ALA A 215 -12.06 14.82 6.00
N ASP A 216 -11.06 15.63 6.28
CA ASP A 216 -9.79 15.61 5.57
C ASP A 216 -8.82 14.65 6.24
N ASP A 217 -8.80 14.65 7.59
CA ASP A 217 -7.93 13.84 8.42
C ASP A 217 -8.70 12.72 9.16
N ASN A 218 -8.75 11.50 8.65
CA ASN A 218 -8.28 11.08 7.33
C ASN A 218 -9.36 10.37 6.51
N ALA A 219 -10.61 10.87 6.59
CA ALA A 219 -11.67 10.35 5.73
C ALA A 219 -11.38 10.54 4.24
N SER A 220 -10.64 11.57 3.84
CA SER A 220 -10.27 11.79 2.44
C SER A 220 -9.29 10.73 1.93
N GLY A 221 -8.30 10.34 2.73
CA GLY A 221 -7.37 9.26 2.40
C GLY A 221 -8.11 7.93 2.23
N ILE A 222 -8.95 7.55 3.19
CA ILE A 222 -9.77 6.32 3.10
C ILE A 222 -10.72 6.35 1.89
N ALA A 223 -11.32 7.50 1.59
CA ALA A 223 -12.17 7.66 0.40
C ALA A 223 -11.38 7.49 -0.91
N SER A 224 -10.14 8.01 -0.98
CA SER A 224 -9.25 7.76 -2.12
C SER A 224 -8.94 6.27 -2.27
N LEU A 225 -8.63 5.55 -1.19
CA LEU A 225 -8.38 4.11 -1.22
C LEU A 225 -9.60 3.32 -1.73
N ASN A 226 -10.80 3.71 -1.31
CA ASN A 226 -12.04 3.07 -1.76
C ASN A 226 -12.26 3.21 -3.26
N GLU A 227 -12.02 4.41 -3.81
CA GLU A 227 -12.16 4.64 -5.24
C GLU A 227 -11.07 3.89 -6.05
N MET A 228 -9.84 3.77 -5.54
CA MET A 228 -8.83 2.90 -6.16
C MET A 228 -9.30 1.45 -6.23
N VAL A 229 -9.79 0.89 -5.11
CA VAL A 229 -10.30 -0.49 -5.04
C VAL A 229 -11.44 -0.68 -6.05
N ARG A 230 -12.38 0.28 -6.13
CA ARG A 230 -13.50 0.23 -7.08
C ARG A 230 -13.02 0.19 -8.53
N VAL A 231 -12.06 1.04 -8.90
CA VAL A 231 -11.49 1.10 -10.25
C VAL A 231 -10.75 -0.20 -10.59
N LEU A 232 -9.92 -0.72 -9.68
CA LEU A 232 -9.19 -1.99 -9.89
C LEU A 232 -10.15 -3.18 -10.07
N LEU A 233 -11.27 -3.18 -9.35
CA LEU A 233 -12.34 -4.18 -9.52
C LEU A 233 -13.05 -4.05 -10.86
N GLU A 234 -13.43 -2.83 -11.27
CA GLU A 234 -14.08 -2.59 -12.57
C GLU A 234 -13.19 -3.00 -13.76
N LYS A 235 -11.88 -2.82 -13.62
CA LYS A 235 -10.89 -3.24 -14.61
C LYS A 235 -10.48 -4.70 -14.53
N GLU A 236 -11.06 -5.46 -13.61
CA GLU A 236 -10.71 -6.86 -13.34
C GLU A 236 -9.18 -7.05 -13.17
N PHE A 237 -8.51 -6.08 -12.56
CA PHE A 237 -7.05 -6.07 -12.47
C PHE A 237 -6.54 -7.22 -11.61
N VAL A 238 -5.67 -8.05 -12.19
CA VAL A 238 -4.99 -9.16 -11.50
C VAL A 238 -3.50 -8.80 -11.42
N PRO A 239 -2.98 -8.46 -10.23
CA PRO A 239 -1.60 -8.04 -10.09
C PRO A 239 -0.64 -9.25 -10.12
N ASN A 240 0.63 -9.01 -10.43
CA ASN A 240 1.67 -10.02 -10.30
C ASN A 240 2.07 -10.26 -8.85
N ARG A 241 2.14 -9.16 -8.11
CA ARG A 241 2.49 -9.08 -6.69
C ARG A 241 1.23 -8.91 -5.87
N THR A 242 1.24 -9.34 -4.63
CA THR A 242 0.09 -9.12 -3.75
C THR A 242 -0.06 -7.63 -3.47
N ILE A 243 -1.26 -7.09 -3.68
CA ILE A 243 -1.60 -5.73 -3.26
C ILE A 243 -2.32 -5.82 -1.92
N GLU A 244 -1.91 -4.98 -0.96
CA GLU A 244 -2.73 -4.72 0.22
C GLU A 244 -3.14 -3.26 0.32
N VAL A 245 -4.42 -3.03 0.63
CA VAL A 245 -5.00 -1.74 0.94
C VAL A 245 -5.40 -1.73 2.42
N MET A 246 -4.84 -0.81 3.20
CA MET A 246 -4.98 -0.82 4.66
C MET A 246 -5.68 0.43 5.19
N ALA A 247 -6.62 0.21 6.11
CA ALA A 247 -7.25 1.26 6.90
C ALA A 247 -6.87 1.05 8.38
N TYR A 248 -5.92 1.84 8.87
CA TYR A 248 -5.32 1.66 10.20
C TYR A 248 -6.17 2.24 11.31
N ALA A 249 -6.16 1.56 12.45
CA ALA A 249 -6.68 2.09 13.70
C ALA A 249 -5.63 2.93 14.44
N ALA A 250 -6.11 3.93 15.17
CA ALA A 250 -5.39 4.57 16.26
C ALA A 250 -4.05 5.18 15.83
N GLU A 251 -4.00 5.80 14.65
CA GLU A 251 -2.87 6.63 14.22
C GLU A 251 -2.70 7.80 15.20
N GLU A 252 -3.82 8.40 15.57
CA GLU A 252 -3.95 9.65 16.32
C GLU A 252 -3.54 9.55 17.79
N ILE A 253 -3.05 8.40 18.23
CA ILE A 253 -2.50 8.20 19.58
C ILE A 253 -1.08 7.64 19.51
N GLY A 254 -0.37 7.91 18.42
CA GLY A 254 1.03 7.55 18.20
C GLY A 254 1.23 6.29 17.38
N LEU A 255 0.54 6.21 16.23
CA LEU A 255 0.72 5.19 15.19
C LEU A 255 0.45 3.76 15.67
N VAL A 256 -0.49 3.56 16.61
CA VAL A 256 -0.64 2.29 17.33
C VAL A 256 -0.97 1.14 16.37
N GLY A 257 -1.93 1.33 15.47
CA GLY A 257 -2.37 0.26 14.56
C GLY A 257 -1.30 -0.14 13.56
N SER A 258 -0.77 0.83 12.80
CA SER A 258 0.28 0.57 11.81
C SER A 258 1.55 0.01 12.44
N LYS A 259 1.92 0.45 13.65
CA LYS A 259 3.09 -0.09 14.36
C LYS A 259 2.94 -1.56 14.70
N GLU A 260 1.78 -1.99 15.20
CA GLU A 260 1.54 -3.40 15.51
C GLU A 260 1.57 -4.26 14.25
N ILE A 261 0.96 -3.79 13.16
CA ILE A 261 0.95 -4.50 11.87
C ILE A 261 2.36 -4.58 11.27
N ALA A 262 3.08 -3.46 11.15
CA ALA A 262 4.42 -3.44 10.56
C ALA A 262 5.41 -4.29 11.37
N ALA A 263 5.32 -4.28 12.71
CA ALA A 263 6.14 -5.13 13.57
C ALA A 263 5.81 -6.63 13.39
N GLU A 264 4.53 -6.98 13.23
CA GLU A 264 4.12 -8.36 12.93
C GLU A 264 4.69 -8.79 11.57
N TYR A 265 4.55 -7.97 10.52
CA TYR A 265 5.07 -8.24 9.18
C TYR A 265 6.57 -8.46 9.18
N ALA A 266 7.33 -7.58 9.85
CA ALA A 266 8.77 -7.72 9.99
C ALA A 266 9.16 -8.98 10.76
N SER A 267 8.45 -9.30 11.85
CA SER A 267 8.70 -10.51 12.64
C SER A 267 8.43 -11.81 11.87
N ASN A 268 7.45 -11.77 10.95
CA ASN A 268 7.09 -12.88 10.09
C ASN A 268 7.93 -12.92 8.80
N GLY A 269 8.79 -11.94 8.56
CA GLY A 269 9.62 -11.86 7.35
C GLY A 269 8.82 -11.61 6.08
N VAL A 270 7.69 -10.90 6.17
CA VAL A 270 6.87 -10.55 5.00
C VAL A 270 7.66 -9.61 4.09
N ASN A 271 7.72 -9.94 2.79
CA ASN A 271 8.50 -9.21 1.80
C ASN A 271 7.68 -8.06 1.20
N VAL A 272 7.62 -6.94 1.93
CA VAL A 272 7.01 -5.69 1.46
C VAL A 272 8.02 -4.90 0.64
N LEU A 273 7.72 -4.69 -0.63
CA LEU A 273 8.59 -3.99 -1.57
C LEU A 273 8.40 -2.47 -1.55
N ALA A 274 7.17 -2.02 -1.29
CA ALA A 274 6.83 -0.61 -1.26
C ALA A 274 5.58 -0.39 -0.40
N TYR A 275 5.62 0.68 0.40
CA TYR A 275 4.49 1.18 1.16
C TYR A 275 4.25 2.67 0.86
N VAL A 276 3.03 3.04 0.48
CA VAL A 276 2.64 4.44 0.27
C VAL A 276 1.54 4.85 1.24
N GLN A 277 1.77 5.94 1.97
CA GLN A 277 0.79 6.52 2.91
C GLN A 277 -0.09 7.55 2.22
N PHE A 278 -1.39 7.49 2.50
CA PHE A 278 -2.40 8.46 2.12
C PHE A 278 -3.03 9.00 3.40
N ASP A 279 -2.58 10.17 3.81
CA ASP A 279 -3.02 10.88 5.00
C ASP A 279 -3.20 12.35 4.66
N MET A 280 -4.45 12.81 4.67
CA MET A 280 -4.95 14.05 4.08
C MET A 280 -4.71 14.16 2.57
N THR A 281 -5.83 14.24 1.85
CA THR A 281 -5.85 14.27 0.38
C THR A 281 -6.88 15.28 -0.14
N GLY A 282 -7.67 15.91 0.73
CA GLY A 282 -8.87 16.66 0.37
C GLY A 282 -8.65 18.15 0.18
N TYR A 283 -7.73 18.77 0.93
CA TYR A 283 -7.60 20.23 0.98
C TYR A 283 -6.43 20.75 0.11
N LYS A 284 -6.75 21.70 -0.78
CA LYS A 284 -5.75 22.38 -1.62
C LYS A 284 -5.17 23.62 -0.93
N GLY A 285 -4.26 23.42 0.01
CA GLY A 285 -3.62 24.52 0.76
C GLY A 285 -2.52 25.27 0.02
N SER A 286 -1.79 24.58 -0.86
CA SER A 286 -0.56 25.10 -1.47
C SER A 286 -0.64 25.28 -3.00
N SER A 287 0.43 25.84 -3.58
CA SER A 287 0.50 26.10 -5.02
C SER A 287 0.55 24.82 -5.85
N SER A 288 1.43 23.89 -5.49
CA SER A 288 1.48 22.57 -6.10
C SER A 288 0.32 21.72 -5.60
N ASP A 289 0.01 20.63 -6.30
CA ASP A 289 -1.08 19.74 -5.93
C ASP A 289 -0.63 18.66 -4.96
N ILE A 290 0.55 18.07 -5.15
CA ILE A 290 1.04 16.99 -4.28
C ILE A 290 2.41 17.36 -3.72
N TYR A 291 2.63 17.16 -2.42
CA TYR A 291 3.90 17.39 -1.76
C TYR A 291 4.49 16.06 -1.31
N ILE A 292 5.60 15.64 -1.93
CA ILE A 292 6.32 14.45 -1.52
C ILE A 292 7.17 14.78 -0.29
N THR A 293 6.96 14.06 0.80
CA THR A 293 7.76 14.23 2.01
C THR A 293 9.19 13.74 1.80
N THR A 294 10.14 14.43 2.44
CA THR A 294 11.59 14.22 2.26
C THR A 294 12.32 13.86 3.57
N ASP A 295 11.55 13.53 4.60
CA ASP A 295 12.07 13.08 5.88
C ASP A 295 12.96 11.84 5.70
N SER A 296 14.03 11.75 6.49
CA SER A 296 15.14 10.80 6.23
C SER A 296 14.76 9.31 6.24
N TYR A 297 13.59 8.98 6.81
CA TYR A 297 13.04 7.63 6.87
C TYR A 297 12.14 7.30 5.65
N ASN A 298 11.88 8.24 4.75
CA ASN A 298 11.29 7.97 3.44
C ASN A 298 12.33 7.46 2.44
N SER A 299 11.88 6.64 1.51
CA SER A 299 12.67 6.09 0.41
C SER A 299 12.84 7.13 -0.69
N SER A 300 14.09 7.48 -1.01
CA SER A 300 14.36 8.31 -2.19
C SER A 300 13.97 7.61 -3.50
N GLY A 301 14.08 6.27 -3.54
CA GLY A 301 13.74 5.48 -4.72
C GLY A 301 12.23 5.47 -4.97
N LEU A 302 11.44 5.13 -3.94
CA LEU A 302 9.98 5.13 -4.03
C LEU A 302 9.41 6.54 -4.23
N SER A 303 9.93 7.54 -3.52
CA SER A 303 9.53 8.94 -3.73
C SER A 303 9.85 9.43 -5.15
N GLY A 304 11.01 9.06 -5.70
CA GLY A 304 11.38 9.34 -7.09
C GLY A 304 10.45 8.65 -8.08
N PHE A 305 10.08 7.39 -7.81
CA PHE A 305 9.13 6.66 -8.62
C PHE A 305 7.75 7.34 -8.65
N LEU A 306 7.23 7.82 -7.51
CA LEU A 306 5.98 8.59 -7.49
C LEU A 306 6.06 9.85 -8.36
N THR A 307 7.19 10.56 -8.35
CA THR A 307 7.36 11.73 -9.22
C THR A 307 7.50 11.37 -10.69
N ASP A 308 8.16 10.25 -11.01
CA ASP A 308 8.27 9.74 -12.38
C ASP A 308 6.91 9.31 -12.94
N LEU A 309 6.05 8.69 -12.10
CA LEU A 309 4.67 8.35 -12.45
C LEU A 309 3.88 9.61 -12.81
N MET A 310 3.92 10.62 -11.95
CA MET A 310 3.24 11.90 -12.21
C MET A 310 3.72 12.55 -13.51
N ASP A 311 5.03 12.67 -13.71
CA ASP A 311 5.60 13.27 -14.91
C ASP A 311 5.23 12.49 -16.18
N HIS A 312 5.28 11.16 -16.12
CA HIS A 312 4.95 10.29 -17.23
C HIS A 312 3.47 10.36 -17.60
N TYR A 313 2.56 10.22 -16.64
CA TYR A 313 1.12 10.22 -16.92
C TYR A 313 0.57 11.61 -17.23
N ASN A 314 1.14 12.67 -16.65
CA ASN A 314 0.86 14.05 -17.08
C ASN A 314 1.20 14.26 -18.58
N ALA A 315 2.24 13.59 -19.09
CA ALA A 315 2.69 13.73 -20.47
C ALA A 315 1.95 12.81 -21.46
N THR A 316 1.52 11.64 -21.02
CA THR A 316 0.92 10.59 -21.87
C THR A 316 -0.61 10.60 -21.85
N ASN A 317 -1.23 11.07 -20.76
CA ASN A 317 -2.68 11.13 -20.65
C ASN A 317 -3.23 12.32 -21.46
N ALA A 318 -4.14 12.04 -22.38
CA ALA A 318 -4.76 13.06 -23.23
C ALA A 318 -5.86 13.87 -22.51
N ASN A 319 -6.28 13.44 -21.32
CA ASN A 319 -7.29 14.07 -20.50
C ASN A 319 -6.68 15.23 -19.69
N ALA A 320 -7.20 16.44 -19.91
CA ALA A 320 -6.72 17.64 -19.22
C ALA A 320 -6.91 17.57 -17.70
N ASP A 321 -7.83 16.73 -17.21
CA ASP A 321 -8.14 16.57 -15.78
C ASP A 321 -7.13 15.65 -15.05
N HIS A 322 -6.13 15.11 -15.75
CA HIS A 322 -5.02 14.36 -15.16
C HIS A 322 -3.80 15.25 -14.86
N ASN A 323 -3.71 16.46 -15.42
CA ASN A 323 -2.50 17.27 -15.25
C ASN A 323 -2.39 17.90 -13.84
N PHE A 324 -1.53 17.35 -12.98
CA PHE A 324 -1.25 17.89 -11.65
C PHE A 324 0.24 18.00 -11.32
N THR A 325 0.55 18.99 -10.48
CA THR A 325 1.93 19.38 -10.15
C THR A 325 2.34 18.85 -8.79
N TYR A 326 3.63 18.60 -8.61
CA TYR A 326 4.17 18.21 -7.32
C TYR A 326 5.28 19.15 -6.82
N ASN A 327 5.60 19.04 -5.54
CA ASN A 327 6.77 19.66 -4.91
C ASN A 327 7.19 18.81 -3.71
N TYR A 328 8.09 19.32 -2.88
CA TYR A 328 8.63 18.61 -1.73
C TYR A 328 8.33 19.33 -0.43
N THR A 329 8.14 18.58 0.64
CA THR A 329 7.99 19.11 1.99
C THR A 329 8.74 18.26 3.01
N GLN A 330 8.84 18.75 4.25
CA GLN A 330 9.38 18.01 5.38
C GLN A 330 8.30 17.99 6.43
N CYS A 331 7.93 16.79 6.86
CA CYS A 331 6.86 16.60 7.81
C CYS A 331 7.36 16.44 9.24
N GLY A 332 8.62 16.06 9.46
CA GLY A 332 9.18 15.80 10.78
C GLY A 332 9.09 14.34 11.21
N TYR A 333 9.30 14.07 12.50
CA TYR A 333 9.31 12.70 13.04
C TYR A 333 7.90 12.17 13.28
N ALA A 334 7.67 10.90 12.93
CA ALA A 334 6.44 10.18 13.23
C ALA A 334 5.17 10.94 12.83
N CYS A 335 5.16 11.42 11.59
CA CYS A 335 4.07 12.25 11.11
C CYS A 335 2.86 11.47 10.60
N SER A 336 3.01 10.18 10.26
CA SER A 336 1.91 9.28 9.91
C SER A 336 2.40 7.83 9.83
N ASP A 337 1.53 6.89 9.47
CA ASP A 337 1.75 5.43 9.54
C ASP A 337 2.97 4.90 8.76
N HIS A 338 3.43 5.61 7.72
CA HIS A 338 4.66 5.25 6.99
C HIS A 338 5.88 5.21 7.91
N ALA A 339 5.93 5.99 8.99
CA ALA A 339 7.00 5.91 9.96
C ALA A 339 7.09 4.52 10.61
N SER A 340 5.94 3.86 10.87
CA SER A 340 5.89 2.49 11.41
C SER A 340 6.53 1.48 10.46
N TRP A 341 6.28 1.60 9.17
CA TRP A 341 6.86 0.72 8.15
C TRP A 341 8.36 0.99 7.96
N ALA A 342 8.76 2.26 7.93
CA ALA A 342 10.16 2.66 7.80
C ALA A 342 11.02 2.18 8.99
N GLN A 343 10.50 2.26 10.23
CA GLN A 343 11.16 1.75 11.43
C GLN A 343 11.41 0.24 11.40
N ASN A 344 10.64 -0.48 10.58
CA ASN A 344 10.77 -1.92 10.37
C ASN A 344 11.58 -2.29 9.11
N GLY A 345 12.15 -1.31 8.41
CA GLY A 345 13.10 -1.52 7.30
C GLY A 345 12.48 -1.59 5.92
N TYR A 346 11.20 -1.27 5.81
CA TYR A 346 10.49 -1.25 4.54
C TYR A 346 10.64 0.09 3.83
N GLU A 347 10.61 0.07 2.49
CA GLU A 347 10.64 1.27 1.66
C GLU A 347 9.29 1.98 1.72
N THR A 348 9.30 3.25 2.10
CA THR A 348 8.08 4.04 2.32
C THR A 348 8.10 5.37 1.58
N ALA A 349 6.94 5.87 1.19
CA ALA A 349 6.76 7.22 0.70
C ALA A 349 5.44 7.79 1.18
N PHE A 350 5.40 9.12 1.35
CA PHE A 350 4.22 9.82 1.82
C PHE A 350 4.00 11.07 0.94
N PRO A 351 3.14 10.97 -0.10
CA PRO A 351 2.55 12.13 -0.75
C PRO A 351 1.52 12.80 0.17
N PHE A 352 1.56 14.12 0.26
CA PHE A 352 0.74 14.92 1.16
C PHE A 352 0.12 16.12 0.42
N GLU A 353 -1.03 16.61 0.87
CA GLU A 353 -1.87 17.58 0.14
C GLU A 353 -1.28 19.01 0.00
N ALA A 354 -0.34 19.37 0.87
CA ALA A 354 0.18 20.74 0.95
C ALA A 354 1.64 20.79 1.44
N ALA A 355 2.26 21.97 1.35
CA ALA A 355 3.48 22.21 2.11
C ALA A 355 3.14 22.26 3.61
N MET A 356 3.98 21.69 4.48
CA MET A 356 3.78 21.82 5.93
C MET A 356 3.58 23.28 6.36
N GLY A 357 2.55 23.50 7.18
CA GLY A 357 2.09 24.81 7.63
C GLY A 357 1.17 25.52 6.64
N GLN A 358 0.78 24.87 5.55
CA GLN A 358 -0.24 25.31 4.59
C GLN A 358 -1.33 24.27 4.37
N ASP A 359 -1.22 23.11 5.01
CA ASP A 359 -2.25 22.08 5.15
C ASP A 359 -3.53 22.60 5.82
N ASN A 360 -4.57 21.77 5.83
CA ASN A 360 -5.87 22.13 6.36
C ASN A 360 -5.77 22.66 7.80
N PRO A 361 -6.09 23.95 8.05
CA PRO A 361 -5.91 24.56 9.36
C PRO A 361 -6.94 24.10 10.41
N ASN A 362 -7.87 23.20 10.03
CA ASN A 362 -8.88 22.67 10.93
C ASN A 362 -8.65 21.21 11.34
N ILE A 363 -7.54 20.58 10.97
CA ILE A 363 -7.24 19.21 11.44
C ILE A 363 -7.30 19.13 12.97
N HIS A 364 -7.58 17.93 13.48
CA HIS A 364 -7.76 17.66 14.91
C HIS A 364 -8.79 18.59 15.59
N SER A 365 -9.83 19.01 14.85
CA SER A 365 -10.91 19.86 15.37
C SER A 365 -12.31 19.40 14.95
N PRO A 366 -13.36 19.83 15.67
CA PRO A 366 -14.75 19.76 15.20
C PRO A 366 -15.01 20.47 13.86
N SER A 367 -14.10 21.32 13.39
CA SER A 367 -14.20 22.05 12.13
C SER A 367 -13.48 21.39 10.98
N ASP A 368 -12.83 20.23 11.17
CA ASP A 368 -12.41 19.38 10.05
C ASP A 368 -13.63 18.70 9.42
N VAL A 369 -14.33 19.46 8.58
CA VAL A 369 -15.56 19.05 7.89
C VAL A 369 -15.42 19.27 6.40
N TYR A 370 -16.01 18.37 5.60
CA TYR A 370 -15.99 18.39 4.14
C TYR A 370 -16.43 19.74 3.58
N SER A 371 -17.41 20.41 4.20
CA SER A 371 -17.88 21.73 3.76
C SER A 371 -16.82 22.83 3.81
N PHE A 372 -15.67 22.60 4.46
CA PHE A 372 -14.54 23.53 4.49
C PHE A 372 -13.80 23.59 3.14
N PHE A 373 -13.50 22.44 2.54
CA PHE A 373 -12.86 22.37 1.21
C PHE A 373 -13.87 22.16 0.07
N ASN A 374 -15.00 21.49 0.37
CA ASN A 374 -16.24 21.42 -0.41
C ASN A 374 -16.05 21.00 -1.88
N THR A 375 -15.10 20.09 -2.11
CA THR A 375 -14.85 19.48 -3.41
C THR A 375 -14.00 18.21 -3.25
N PRO A 376 -14.22 17.15 -4.04
CA PRO A 376 -13.36 15.98 -4.01
C PRO A 376 -12.15 16.12 -4.95
N ASN A 377 -12.02 17.23 -5.68
CA ASN A 377 -11.08 17.35 -6.80
C ASN A 377 -9.61 17.16 -6.41
N HIS A 378 -9.23 17.52 -5.19
CA HIS A 378 -7.87 17.30 -4.72
C HIS A 378 -7.63 15.79 -4.46
N ALA A 379 -8.56 15.14 -3.76
CA ALA A 379 -8.52 13.70 -3.48
C ALA A 379 -8.59 12.84 -4.75
N VAL A 380 -9.21 13.33 -5.82
CA VAL A 380 -9.15 12.71 -7.16
C VAL A 380 -7.71 12.60 -7.67
N LYS A 381 -6.86 13.61 -7.44
CA LYS A 381 -5.44 13.59 -7.89
C LYS A 381 -4.64 12.54 -7.12
N PHE A 382 -4.87 12.44 -5.82
CA PHE A 382 -4.29 11.39 -4.98
C PHE A 382 -4.75 10.01 -5.42
N THR A 383 -6.05 9.84 -5.67
CA THR A 383 -6.62 8.58 -6.17
C THR A 383 -5.95 8.15 -7.48
N LYS A 384 -5.73 9.09 -8.39
CA LYS A 384 -5.01 8.89 -9.66
C LYS A 384 -3.56 8.45 -9.43
N LEU A 385 -2.80 9.17 -8.60
CA LEU A 385 -1.43 8.79 -8.23
C LEU A 385 -1.36 7.39 -7.59
N GLY A 386 -2.31 7.06 -6.71
CA GLY A 386 -2.38 5.74 -6.09
C GLY A 386 -2.67 4.62 -7.10
N LEU A 387 -3.52 4.85 -8.10
CA LEU A 387 -3.74 3.90 -9.20
C LEU A 387 -2.49 3.71 -10.05
N GLU A 388 -1.80 4.79 -10.40
CA GLU A 388 -0.52 4.73 -11.11
C GLU A 388 0.49 3.87 -10.35
N PHE A 389 0.64 4.13 -9.05
CA PHE A 389 1.52 3.37 -8.17
C PHE A 389 1.13 1.89 -8.09
N LEU A 390 -0.11 1.58 -7.73
CA LEU A 390 -0.56 0.19 -7.54
C LEU A 390 -0.42 -0.63 -8.81
N ILE A 391 -0.81 -0.06 -9.95
CA ILE A 391 -0.77 -0.77 -11.23
C ILE A 391 0.69 -0.98 -11.66
N GLU A 392 1.55 0.04 -11.61
CA GLU A 392 2.93 -0.10 -12.09
C GLU A 392 3.83 -0.90 -11.14
N ALA A 393 3.66 -0.76 -9.82
CA ALA A 393 4.44 -1.50 -8.84
C ALA A 393 4.04 -2.99 -8.77
N ALA A 394 2.75 -3.28 -8.92
CA ALA A 394 2.21 -4.63 -8.88
C ALA A 394 1.91 -5.22 -10.26
N LYS A 395 2.36 -4.57 -11.34
CA LYS A 395 1.99 -4.91 -12.72
C LYS A 395 2.20 -6.39 -13.02
N PRO A 396 1.30 -6.99 -13.82
CA PRO A 396 1.56 -8.27 -14.47
C PRO A 396 2.96 -8.22 -15.09
N GLU A 397 3.79 -9.25 -14.86
CA GLU A 397 4.94 -9.41 -15.76
C GLU A 397 4.36 -9.53 -17.17
N ALA A 398 4.72 -8.58 -18.04
CA ALA A 398 4.52 -8.78 -19.45
C ALA A 398 5.15 -10.14 -19.76
N LEU A 399 4.40 -11.04 -20.40
CA LEU A 399 4.98 -12.15 -21.16
C LEU A 399 5.74 -11.58 -22.40
N GLY A 400 6.52 -10.52 -22.17
CA GLY A 400 7.41 -9.84 -23.08
C GLY A 400 8.79 -10.42 -22.89
N ILE A 401 8.98 -11.61 -23.43
CA ILE A 401 10.33 -12.10 -23.68
C ILE A 401 10.85 -11.22 -24.81
N ASN A 402 11.99 -10.56 -24.59
CA ASN A 402 12.72 -9.86 -25.65
C ASN A 402 12.62 -10.69 -26.93
N ASP A 403 11.89 -10.18 -27.93
CA ASP A 403 11.69 -10.88 -29.19
C ASP A 403 13.08 -10.93 -29.84
N TYR A 404 13.79 -12.03 -29.63
CA TYR A 404 15.18 -12.20 -30.02
C TYR A 404 15.20 -12.36 -31.53
N SER A 405 15.08 -11.22 -32.21
CA SER A 405 14.97 -10.97 -33.65
C SER A 405 14.07 -11.92 -34.45
N VAL A 406 13.25 -11.33 -35.32
CA VAL A 406 12.36 -12.00 -36.27
C VAL A 406 13.07 -13.07 -37.15
N ASP A 407 14.41 -13.10 -37.15
CA ASP A 407 15.23 -14.02 -37.94
C ASP A 407 15.81 -15.25 -37.21
N ALA A 408 15.59 -15.43 -35.91
CA ALA A 408 16.13 -16.60 -35.19
C ALA A 408 15.40 -17.93 -35.49
N MET A 409 14.15 -17.89 -35.98
CA MET A 409 13.32 -19.07 -36.20
C MET A 409 12.32 -18.89 -37.35
N SER A 410 12.20 -19.89 -38.22
CA SER A 410 11.05 -20.07 -39.10
C SER A 410 9.90 -20.71 -38.33
N PHE A 411 8.70 -20.14 -38.44
CA PHE A 411 7.51 -20.63 -37.76
C PHE A 411 6.28 -20.45 -38.67
N PHE A 412 5.44 -21.48 -38.76
CA PHE A 412 4.13 -21.38 -39.39
C PHE A 412 3.17 -22.46 -38.87
N VAL A 413 1.87 -22.19 -38.99
CA VAL A 413 0.80 -23.15 -38.70
C VAL A 413 0.03 -23.41 -39.98
N LYS A 414 -0.15 -24.69 -40.31
CA LYS A 414 -0.93 -25.13 -41.48
C LYS A 414 -1.65 -26.42 -41.15
N ASP A 415 -2.93 -26.53 -41.53
CA ASP A 415 -3.74 -27.73 -41.34
C ASP A 415 -3.69 -28.26 -39.88
N LYS A 416 -3.88 -27.34 -38.91
CA LYS A 416 -3.75 -27.60 -37.45
C LYS A 416 -2.44 -28.28 -37.04
N THR A 417 -1.38 -28.06 -37.81
CA THR A 417 -0.03 -28.51 -37.48
C THR A 417 0.88 -27.29 -37.33
N LEU A 418 1.47 -27.14 -36.16
CA LEU A 418 2.52 -26.18 -35.90
C LEU A 418 3.84 -26.71 -36.47
N ASN A 419 4.58 -25.88 -37.20
CA ASN A 419 5.90 -26.21 -37.72
C ASN A 419 6.90 -25.12 -37.33
N TYR A 420 8.07 -25.54 -36.86
CA TYR A 420 9.14 -24.61 -36.49
C TYR A 420 10.53 -25.12 -36.90
N ARG A 421 11.46 -24.18 -37.12
CA ARG A 421 12.88 -24.46 -37.36
C ARG A 421 13.74 -23.28 -36.92
N LEU A 422 14.72 -23.52 -36.05
CA LEU A 422 15.74 -22.53 -35.69
C LEU A 422 16.66 -22.21 -36.86
N LYS A 423 16.94 -20.92 -37.08
CA LYS A 423 17.87 -20.41 -38.09
C LYS A 423 19.15 -19.94 -37.41
N ASN A 424 20.30 -20.43 -37.88
CA ASN A 424 21.63 -19.93 -37.52
C ASN A 424 21.94 -19.81 -36.01
N THR A 425 21.32 -20.62 -35.15
CA THR A 425 21.68 -20.72 -33.74
C THR A 425 22.53 -21.98 -33.50
N GLY A 426 23.59 -21.84 -32.71
CA GLY A 426 24.37 -22.96 -32.16
C GLY A 426 23.60 -23.77 -31.10
N SER A 427 22.35 -23.38 -30.80
CA SER A 427 21.49 -23.95 -29.75
C SER A 427 20.41 -24.86 -30.32
N MET A 428 19.69 -25.56 -29.44
CA MET A 428 18.51 -26.39 -29.76
C MET A 428 17.34 -25.95 -28.88
N VAL A 429 16.12 -26.23 -29.33
CA VAL A 429 14.92 -26.10 -28.49
C VAL A 429 14.95 -27.22 -27.44
N SER A 430 14.89 -26.84 -26.17
CA SER A 430 14.83 -27.72 -24.99
C SER A 430 13.39 -27.96 -24.50
N GLU A 431 12.51 -26.99 -24.73
CA GLU A 431 11.09 -27.06 -24.34
C GLU A 431 10.21 -26.25 -25.29
N VAL A 432 8.98 -26.74 -25.52
CA VAL A 432 7.91 -26.00 -26.18
C VAL A 432 6.67 -25.99 -25.29
N ALA A 433 6.10 -24.82 -25.05
CA ALA A 433 4.85 -24.65 -24.31
C ALA A 433 3.85 -23.79 -25.09
N ILE A 434 2.56 -24.09 -24.98
CA ILE A 434 1.46 -23.33 -25.62
C ILE A 434 0.57 -22.74 -24.53
N TYR A 435 0.19 -21.48 -24.73
CA TYR A 435 -0.64 -20.70 -23.82
C TYR A 435 -1.90 -20.20 -24.54
N ASN A 436 -3.03 -20.18 -23.84
CA ASN A 436 -4.28 -19.57 -24.32
C ASN A 436 -4.29 -18.04 -24.10
N ILE A 437 -5.36 -17.36 -24.52
CA ILE A 437 -5.52 -15.91 -24.36
C ILE A 437 -5.57 -15.43 -22.91
N MET A 438 -5.88 -16.32 -21.96
CA MET A 438 -5.90 -16.04 -20.53
C MET A 438 -4.52 -16.24 -19.88
N GLY A 439 -3.46 -16.48 -20.67
CA GLY A 439 -2.12 -16.73 -20.17
C GLY A 439 -1.91 -18.12 -19.55
N GLN A 440 -2.90 -19.02 -19.61
CA GLN A 440 -2.79 -20.35 -19.03
C GLN A 440 -1.98 -21.28 -19.95
N CYS A 441 -1.00 -21.99 -19.39
CA CYS A 441 -0.25 -23.03 -20.11
C CYS A 441 -1.14 -24.26 -20.33
N ILE A 442 -1.50 -24.53 -21.59
CA ILE A 442 -2.40 -25.63 -21.97
C ILE A 442 -1.64 -26.84 -22.55
N PHE A 443 -0.35 -26.68 -22.82
CA PHE A 443 0.53 -27.74 -23.30
C PHE A 443 1.98 -27.40 -22.99
N SER A 444 2.78 -28.39 -22.57
CA SER A 444 4.23 -28.29 -22.58
C SER A 444 4.85 -29.65 -22.93
N SER A 445 5.97 -29.62 -23.65
CA SER A 445 6.78 -30.79 -23.94
C SER A 445 8.26 -30.44 -23.96
N ARG A 446 9.09 -31.33 -23.39
CA ARG A 446 10.54 -31.26 -23.47
C ARG A 446 11.03 -32.03 -24.68
N LEU A 447 11.95 -31.42 -25.41
CA LEU A 447 12.55 -31.99 -26.61
C LEU A 447 13.96 -31.48 -26.77
N LYS A 448 14.71 -32.04 -27.73
CA LYS A 448 16.04 -31.55 -28.07
C LYS A 448 16.18 -31.58 -29.59
N SER A 449 15.73 -30.51 -30.23
CA SER A 449 15.73 -30.43 -31.69
C SER A 449 15.91 -29.01 -32.20
N LYS A 450 16.42 -28.90 -33.43
CA LYS A 450 16.48 -27.63 -34.17
C LYS A 450 15.19 -27.34 -34.93
N ASP A 451 14.40 -28.37 -35.22
CA ASP A 451 13.11 -28.26 -35.90
C ASP A 451 12.13 -29.32 -35.43
N GLY A 452 10.85 -29.09 -35.70
CA GLY A 452 9.81 -30.02 -35.29
C GLY A 452 8.45 -29.61 -35.79
N ASN A 453 7.51 -30.51 -35.59
CA ASN A 453 6.10 -30.27 -35.80
C ASN A 453 5.29 -30.72 -34.58
N MET A 454 4.12 -30.14 -34.41
CA MET A 454 3.20 -30.47 -33.33
C MET A 454 1.78 -30.47 -33.85
N ASP A 455 1.04 -31.54 -33.52
CA ASP A 455 -0.38 -31.65 -33.78
C ASP A 455 -1.17 -30.77 -32.79
N LEU A 456 -2.06 -29.96 -33.34
CA LEU A 456 -2.90 -29.01 -32.61
C LEU A 456 -4.38 -29.40 -32.63
N ASN A 457 -4.73 -30.60 -33.10
CA ASN A 457 -6.12 -31.06 -33.18
C ASN A 457 -6.83 -31.10 -31.81
N GLN A 458 -6.09 -31.22 -30.71
CA GLN A 458 -6.65 -31.15 -29.36
C GLN A 458 -7.09 -29.74 -28.93
N PHE A 459 -6.69 -28.68 -29.64
CA PHE A 459 -7.00 -27.30 -29.27
C PHE A 459 -8.20 -26.76 -30.06
N SER A 460 -9.06 -26.00 -29.39
CA SER A 460 -10.18 -25.29 -30.01
C SER A 460 -9.69 -24.17 -30.92
N GLY A 461 -10.55 -23.68 -31.83
CA GLY A 461 -10.26 -22.47 -32.59
C GLY A 461 -10.05 -21.28 -31.66
N GLY A 462 -9.09 -20.42 -31.97
CA GLY A 462 -8.72 -19.30 -31.10
C GLY A 462 -7.31 -18.78 -31.31
N PHE A 463 -6.93 -17.78 -30.52
CA PHE A 463 -5.59 -17.20 -30.50
C PHE A 463 -4.73 -17.86 -29.43
N TYR A 464 -3.48 -18.15 -29.77
CA TYR A 464 -2.53 -18.83 -28.88
C TYR A 464 -1.14 -18.24 -28.99
N ILE A 465 -0.35 -18.44 -27.94
CA ILE A 465 1.07 -18.11 -27.88
C ILE A 465 1.84 -19.41 -27.70
N VAL A 466 2.87 -19.64 -28.51
CA VAL A 466 3.85 -20.70 -28.30
C VAL A 466 5.16 -20.11 -27.79
N LYS A 467 5.73 -20.73 -26.76
CA LYS A 467 7.01 -20.44 -26.14
C LYS A 467 7.99 -21.57 -26.46
N PHE A 468 9.15 -21.24 -27.01
CA PHE A 468 10.27 -22.15 -27.24
C PHE A 468 11.42 -21.78 -26.31
N THR A 469 11.74 -22.63 -25.34
CA THR A 469 12.95 -22.48 -24.53
C THR A 469 14.11 -23.15 -25.25
N LEU A 470 15.26 -22.49 -25.31
CA LEU A 470 16.49 -23.03 -25.89
C LEU A 470 17.41 -23.61 -24.80
N GLU A 471 18.39 -24.43 -25.17
CA GLU A 471 19.35 -25.03 -24.22
C GLU A 471 20.18 -24.01 -23.44
N ASN A 472 20.38 -22.81 -24.01
CA ASN A 472 21.06 -21.70 -23.37
C ASN A 472 20.10 -20.79 -22.57
N ASN A 473 18.90 -21.27 -22.24
CA ASN A 473 17.84 -20.56 -21.53
C ASN A 473 17.28 -19.32 -22.24
N HIS A 474 17.70 -19.05 -23.48
CA HIS A 474 17.04 -18.05 -24.31
C HIS A 474 15.66 -18.55 -24.69
N ILE A 475 14.70 -17.63 -24.79
CA ILE A 475 13.33 -17.99 -25.11
C ILE A 475 12.90 -17.26 -26.37
N LEU A 476 12.14 -17.95 -27.22
CA LEU A 476 11.52 -17.41 -28.43
C LEU A 476 10.02 -17.62 -28.36
N THR A 477 9.23 -16.63 -28.73
CA THR A 477 7.76 -16.71 -28.72
C THR A 477 7.16 -16.42 -30.08
N LYS A 478 6.07 -17.10 -30.42
CA LYS A 478 5.28 -16.82 -31.63
C LYS A 478 3.79 -16.86 -31.32
N LYS A 479 3.05 -15.95 -31.94
CA LYS A 479 1.59 -15.85 -31.88
C LYS A 479 1.00 -16.58 -33.08
N PHE A 480 -0.09 -17.32 -32.89
CA PHE A 480 -0.80 -17.97 -33.99
C PHE A 480 -2.31 -18.07 -33.72
N ILE A 481 -3.07 -18.21 -34.80
CA ILE A 481 -4.52 -18.40 -34.77
C ILE A 481 -4.82 -19.79 -35.29
N LEU A 482 -5.68 -20.52 -34.58
CA LEU A 482 -6.29 -21.76 -35.06
C LEU A 482 -7.70 -21.48 -35.53
N ASN A 483 -7.96 -21.87 -36.78
CA ASN A 483 -9.28 -21.83 -37.40
C ASN A 483 -10.01 -23.17 -37.25
#